data_AF-R9AWR0-F1
#
_entry.id   AF-R9AWR0-F1
#
_cell.length_a   1.000
_cell.length_b   1.000
_cell.length_c   1.000
_cell.angle_alpha   90.00
_cell.angle_beta   90.00
_cell.angle_gamma   90.00
#
_symmetry.space_group_name_H-M   'P 1'
#
loop_
_entity.id
_entity.type
_entity.pdbx_description
1 polymer ?
#
loop_
_entity_poly.entity_id
_entity_poly.type
_entity_poly.pdbx_seq_one_letter_code
_entity_poly.pdbx_strand_id
1 'polypeptide(L)' 'MSLENPTKLQLSEVALSALVNSLKLHGHDLDQIFKEYENQILDNKISGANANWKFQSTDHLKSYIDEAKKNPIL' A
#
# COMPACT_ATOMS: atom_id res chain seq x y z
N MET A 1 -9.96 -8.67 28.83
CA MET A 1 -9.10 -8.84 27.65
C MET A 1 -8.04 -7.76 27.70
N SER A 2 -6.78 -8.11 27.96
CA SER A 2 -5.69 -7.14 27.78
C SER A 2 -5.57 -6.89 26.29
N LEU A 3 -5.79 -5.65 25.88
CA LEU A 3 -5.48 -5.21 24.52
C LEU A 3 -3.95 -5.28 24.39
N GLU A 4 -3.44 -6.35 23.81
CA GLU A 4 -2.03 -6.41 23.43
C GLU A 4 -1.74 -5.23 22.50
N ASN A 5 -0.68 -4.49 22.79
CA ASN A 5 -0.31 -3.36 21.94
C ASN A 5 0.02 -3.90 20.55
N PRO A 6 -0.60 -3.38 19.48
CA PRO A 6 -0.31 -3.84 18.14
C PRO A 6 1.16 -3.57 17.81
N THR A 7 1.78 -4.54 17.14
CA THR A 7 3.16 -4.40 16.67
C THR A 7 3.26 -3.29 15.62
N LYS A 8 4.46 -2.75 15.42
CA LYS A 8 4.71 -1.75 14.36
C LYS A 8 4.25 -2.25 12.98
N LEU A 9 4.41 -3.54 12.71
CA LEU A 9 3.98 -4.17 11.46
C LEU A 9 2.46 -4.13 11.32
N GLN A 10 1.73 -4.60 12.34
CA GLN A 10 0.26 -4.55 12.34
C GLN A 10 -0.28 -3.12 12.20
N LEU A 11 0.34 -2.14 12.88
CA LEU A 11 -0.03 -0.74 12.72
C LEU A 11 0.20 -0.23 11.30
N SER A 12 1.32 -0.60 10.68
CA SER A 12 1.62 -0.20 9.30
C SER A 12 0.66 -0.81 8.28
N GLU A 13 0.25 -2.07 8.47
CA GLU A 13 -0.71 -2.75 7.60
C GLU A 13 -2.10 -2.11 7.69
N VAL A 14 -2.58 -1.85 8.92
CA VAL A 14 -3.88 -1.19 9.13
C VAL A 14 -3.88 0.23 8.57
N ALA A 15 -2.81 0.99 8.80
CA ALA A 15 -2.68 2.36 8.29
C ALA A 15 -2.63 2.40 6.76
N LEU A 16 -1.91 1.46 6.13
CA LEU A 16 -1.81 1.38 4.68
C LEU A 16 -3.16 1.01 4.04
N SER A 17 -3.85 0.01 4.57
CA SER A 17 -5.21 -0.34 4.13
C SER A 17 -6.19 0.82 4.29
N ALA A 18 -6.16 1.51 5.42
CA ALA A 18 -7.03 2.68 5.66
C ALA A 18 -6.72 3.83 4.69
N LEU A 19 -5.43 4.06 4.40
CA LEU A 19 -4.99 5.09 3.46
C LEU A 19 -5.44 4.77 2.02
N VAL A 20 -5.23 3.54 1.54
CA VAL A 20 -5.66 3.13 0.20
C VAL A 20 -7.18 3.27 0.05
N ASN A 21 -7.94 2.86 1.05
CA ASN A 21 -9.40 3.01 1.06
C ASN A 21 -9.82 4.49 1.09
N SER A 22 -9.14 5.33 1.88
CA SER A 22 -9.38 6.77 1.91
C SER A 22 -9.13 7.39 0.54
N LEU A 23 -8.03 7.04 -0.14
CA LEU A 23 -7.73 7.53 -1.48
C LEU A 23 -8.82 7.15 -2.49
N LYS A 24 -9.31 5.90 -2.43
CA LYS A 24 -10.45 5.45 -3.23
C LYS A 24 -11.71 6.28 -2.97
N LEU A 25 -12.05 6.52 -1.70
CA LEU A 25 -13.22 7.33 -1.32
C LEU A 25 -13.16 8.77 -1.83
N HIS A 26 -11.97 9.36 -1.85
CA HIS A 26 -11.75 10.70 -2.40
C HIS A 26 -11.70 10.74 -3.93
N GLY A 27 -11.92 9.61 -4.60
CA GLY A 27 -11.97 9.53 -6.07
C GLY A 27 -10.58 9.52 -6.74
N HIS A 28 -9.52 9.23 -5.99
CA HIS A 28 -8.20 9.08 -6.60
C HIS A 28 -8.13 7.78 -7.41
N ASP A 29 -7.45 7.86 -8.56
CA ASP A 29 -7.13 6.69 -9.36
C ASP A 29 -5.99 5.90 -8.71
N LEU A 30 -6.35 4.80 -8.04
CA LEU A 30 -5.39 3.92 -7.38
C LEU A 30 -4.42 3.25 -8.37
N ASP A 31 -4.84 2.99 -9.62
CA ASP A 31 -3.95 2.43 -10.64
C ASP A 31 -2.89 3.43 -11.08
N GLN A 32 -3.27 4.70 -11.21
CA GLN A 32 -2.32 5.76 -11.51
C GLN A 32 -1.30 5.94 -10.37
N ILE A 33 -1.77 5.97 -9.13
CA ILE A 33 -0.90 6.08 -7.95
C ILE A 33 0.05 4.87 -7.87
N PHE A 34 -0.46 3.66 -8.15
CA PHE A 34 0.36 2.46 -8.18
C PHE A 34 1.47 2.54 -9.23
N LYS A 35 1.13 2.94 -10.47
CA LYS A 35 2.11 3.09 -11.55
C LYS A 35 3.18 4.13 -11.22
N GLU A 36 2.79 5.23 -10.59
CA GLU A 36 3.76 6.24 -10.17
C GLU A 36 4.71 5.70 -9.10
N TYR A 37 4.17 5.00 -8.10
CA TYR A 37 4.97 4.34 -7.08
C TYR A 37 5.94 3.30 -7.67
N GLU A 38 5.45 2.42 -8.54
CA GLU A 38 6.24 1.40 -9.23
C GLU A 38 7.38 2.04 -10.02
N ASN A 39 7.10 3.09 -10.79
CA ASN A 39 8.13 3.81 -11.53
C ASN A 39 9.17 4.45 -10.60
N GLN A 40 8.74 5.11 -9.52
CA GLN A 40 9.68 5.78 -8.61
C GLN A 40 10.53 4.80 -7.81
N ILE A 41 9.99 3.64 -7.41
CA ILE A 41 10.71 2.64 -6.63
C ILE A 41 11.67 1.80 -7.50
N LEU A 42 11.27 1.48 -8.74
CA LEU A 42 12.11 0.76 -9.70
C LEU A 42 13.23 1.64 -10.26
N ASP A 43 12.93 2.89 -10.62
CA ASP A 43 13.95 3.89 -11.00
C ASP A 43 14.82 4.29 -9.79
N ASN A 44 14.30 3.99 -8.60
CA ASN A 44 14.95 4.04 -7.32
C ASN A 44 15.35 5.44 -6.84
N LYS A 45 14.48 6.38 -7.24
CA LYS A 45 14.37 7.75 -6.78
C LYS A 45 13.96 7.86 -5.31
N ILE A 46 13.22 6.88 -4.79
CA ILE A 46 12.66 6.92 -3.43
C ILE A 46 13.22 5.84 -2.48
N SER A 47 14.01 4.89 -2.98
CA SER A 47 14.59 3.82 -2.15
C SER A 47 15.86 3.23 -2.76
N GLY A 48 16.96 3.26 -2.01
CA GLY A 48 18.20 2.54 -2.35
C GLY A 48 18.15 1.02 -2.07
N ALA A 49 16.97 0.46 -1.78
CA ALA A 49 16.80 -0.96 -1.47
C ALA A 49 17.19 -1.86 -2.67
N ASN A 50 17.48 -3.13 -2.40
CA ASN A 50 17.76 -4.09 -3.47
C ASN A 50 16.50 -4.32 -4.35
N ALA A 51 16.71 -4.85 -5.56
CA ALA A 51 15.62 -5.09 -6.51
C ALA A 51 14.52 -6.00 -5.93
N ASN A 52 14.90 -7.06 -5.20
CA ASN A 52 13.93 -8.01 -4.63
C ASN A 52 12.95 -7.35 -3.65
N TRP A 53 13.43 -6.44 -2.80
CA TRP A 53 12.61 -5.77 -1.80
C TRP A 53 11.71 -4.72 -2.45
N LYS A 54 12.17 -4.11 -3.55
CA LYS A 54 11.34 -3.22 -4.37
C LYS A 54 10.18 -3.98 -5.01
N PHE A 55 10.46 -5.13 -5.61
CA PHE A 55 9.43 -5.99 -6.20
C PHE A 55 8.43 -6.50 -5.16
N GLN A 56 8.91 -6.93 -3.98
CA GLN A 56 8.03 -7.34 -2.89
C GLN A 56 7.17 -6.17 -2.39
N SER A 57 7.74 -4.97 -2.27
CA SER A 57 7.01 -3.77 -1.86
C SER A 57 5.94 -3.35 -2.87
N THR A 58 6.24 -3.44 -4.17
CA THR A 58 5.23 -3.21 -5.23
C THR A 58 4.14 -4.26 -5.22
N ASP A 59 4.48 -5.53 -5.04
CA ASP A 59 3.50 -6.63 -5.00
C ASP A 59 2.57 -6.52 -3.77
N HIS A 60 3.13 -6.11 -2.63
CA HIS A 60 2.38 -5.88 -1.40
C HIS A 60 1.42 -4.69 -1.57
N LEU A 61 1.86 -3.56 -2.12
CA LEU A 61 0.98 -2.41 -2.39
C LEU A 61 -0.13 -2.76 -3.39
N LYS A 62 0.19 -3.53 -4.42
CA LYS A 62 -0.79 -4.00 -5.41
C LYS A 62 -1.89 -4.84 -4.75
N SER A 63 -1.52 -5.72 -3.83
CA SER A 63 -2.49 -6.54 -3.09
C SER A 63 -3.47 -5.68 -2.29
N TYR A 64 -3.01 -4.62 -1.62
CA TYR A 64 -3.90 -3.67 -0.93
C TYR A 64 -4.83 -2.91 -1.86
N ILE A 65 -4.35 -2.53 -3.04
CA ILE A 65 -5.17 -1.85 -4.05
C ILE A 65 -6.21 -2.80 -4.63
N ASP A 66 -5.84 -4.04 -4.93
CA ASP A 66 -6.77 -5.06 -5.42
C ASP A 66 -7.84 -5.39 -4.36
N GLU A 67 -7.45 -5.49 -3.09
CA GLU A 67 -8.39 -5.64 -1.97
C GLU A 67 -9.31 -4.42 -1.83
N ALA A 68 -8.78 -3.19 -1.91
CA ALA A 68 -9.57 -1.97 -1.84
C ALA A 68 -10.50 -1.80 -3.05
N LYS A 69 -10.13 -2.30 -4.23
CA LYS A 69 -11.01 -2.33 -5.41
C LYS A 69 -12.13 -3.35 -5.25
N LYS A 70 -11.80 -4.56 -4.78
CA LYS A 70 -12.74 -5.65 -4.54
C LYS A 70 -13.69 -5.37 -3.39
N ASN A 71 -13.24 -4.66 -2.35
CA ASN A 71 -14.11 -4.15 -1.31
C ASN A 71 -14.85 -2.94 -1.85
N PRO A 72 -16.16 -3.03 -2.11
CA PRO A 72 -16.93 -1.84 -2.33
C PRO A 72 -16.90 -1.12 -0.97
N ILE A 73 -16.25 0.03 -0.93
CA ILE A 73 -16.35 0.88 0.25
C ILE A 73 -17.77 1.45 0.13
N LEU A 74 -18.75 0.71 0.67
CA LEU A 74 -20.21 0.66 0.47
C LEU A 74 -20.70 -0.65 -0.18
#